data_AF-A0A3L6RQK0-F1
#
_entry.id   AF-A0A3L6RQK0-F1
#
_cell.length_a   1.000
_cell.length_b   1.000
_cell.length_c   1.000
_cell.angle_alpha   90.00
_cell.angle_beta   90.00
_cell.angle_gamma   90.00
#
_symmetry.space_group_name_H-M   'P 1'
#
loop_
_entity.id
_entity.type
_entity.pdbx_description
1 polymer ?
#
loop_
_entity_poly.entity_id
_entity_poly.type
_entity_poly.pdbx_seq_one_letter_code
_entity_poly.pdbx_strand_id
1 'polypeptide(L)'
;METALGAANRLLGNVLKKLSEDLVAAYVASSELGLSFTRIKTELNYTLGLLHAAQGRDAVCYNPGLQELLEDLNKKADEAEDALDELHFFMIQDELDGTRDATPGLGGGLSGHGRHAVRHTVGNCLPCFSCSRTQDNAYNKTNIGRVGALQFDRIAMAKRIKSLIGDIQTLCAPVSNLQINPSSYPTAAKAASPKRPNTSSTITQD
;
A
#
# COMPACT_ATOMS: atom_id res chain seq x y z
N MET A 1 17.45 3.55 -10.07
CA MET A 1 17.33 2.18 -9.50
C MET A 1 17.17 2.18 -7.98
N GLU A 2 18.16 2.62 -7.19
CA GLU A 2 18.08 2.58 -5.72
C GLU A 2 16.88 3.35 -5.14
N THR A 3 16.59 4.54 -5.67
CA THR A 3 15.40 5.32 -5.32
C THR A 3 14.09 4.55 -5.57
N ALA A 4 13.97 3.90 -6.74
CA ALA A 4 12.77 3.14 -7.11
C ALA A 4 12.60 1.89 -6.22
N LEU A 5 13.70 1.24 -5.87
CA LEU A 5 13.73 0.11 -4.94
C LEU A 5 13.33 0.54 -3.52
N GLY A 6 13.87 1.65 -3.03
CA GLY A 6 13.51 2.22 -1.73
C GLY A 6 12.05 2.66 -1.66
N ALA A 7 11.54 3.27 -2.73
CA ALA A 7 10.12 3.62 -2.86
C ALA A 7 9.24 2.36 -2.82
N ALA A 8 9.61 1.31 -3.55
CA ALA A 8 8.82 0.07 -3.61
C ALA A 8 8.76 -0.63 -2.26
N ASN A 9 9.90 -0.67 -1.56
CA ASN A 9 9.97 -1.22 -0.21
C ASN A 9 9.07 -0.43 0.76
N ARG A 10 9.08 0.90 0.68
CA ARG A 10 8.22 1.77 1.51
C ARG A 10 6.74 1.55 1.22
N LEU A 11 6.33 1.69 -0.04
CA LEU A 11 4.93 1.64 -0.46
C LEU A 11 4.32 0.26 -0.23
N LEU A 12 5.02 -0.82 -0.58
CA LEU A 12 4.53 -2.17 -0.27
C LEU A 12 4.39 -2.40 1.23
N GLY A 13 5.32 -1.90 2.04
CA GLY A 13 5.21 -1.93 3.49
C GLY A 13 3.96 -1.20 4.01
N ASN A 14 3.66 -0.02 3.45
CA ASN A 14 2.47 0.76 3.80
C ASN A 14 1.17 0.04 3.41
N VAL A 15 1.08 -0.46 2.17
CA VAL A 15 -0.07 -1.24 1.69
C VAL A 15 -0.30 -2.44 2.59
N LEU A 16 0.74 -3.22 2.89
CA LEU A 16 0.65 -4.37 3.80
C LEU A 16 0.19 -3.99 5.21
N LYS A 17 0.71 -2.88 5.74
CA LYS A 17 0.31 -2.36 7.05
C LYS A 17 -1.17 -2.02 7.08
N LYS A 18 -1.64 -1.18 6.13
CA LYS A 18 -3.05 -0.75 6.05
C LYS A 18 -3.99 -1.94 5.84
N LEU A 19 -3.63 -2.88 4.97
CA LEU A 19 -4.37 -4.12 4.78
C LEU A 19 -4.44 -5.00 6.04
N SER A 20 -3.52 -4.82 6.98
CA SER A 20 -3.47 -5.57 8.24
C SER A 20 -4.17 -4.87 9.39
N GLU A 21 -4.66 -3.64 9.22
CA GLU A 21 -5.44 -2.95 10.25
C GLU A 21 -6.79 -3.66 10.41
N ASP A 22 -7.19 -3.98 11.65
CA ASP A 22 -8.32 -4.89 11.93
C ASP A 22 -9.61 -4.54 11.18
N LEU A 23 -9.92 -3.25 11.10
CA LEU A 23 -11.10 -2.72 10.44
C LEU A 23 -11.03 -2.85 8.91
N VAL A 24 -9.88 -2.49 8.31
CA VAL A 24 -9.63 -2.65 6.87
C VAL A 24 -9.56 -4.13 6.50
N ALA A 25 -8.89 -4.94 7.32
CA ALA A 25 -8.79 -6.38 7.16
C ALA A 25 -10.17 -7.04 7.20
N ALA A 26 -11.04 -6.63 8.15
CA ALA A 26 -12.43 -7.09 8.21
C ALA A 26 -13.24 -6.64 6.98
N TYR A 27 -13.05 -5.41 6.51
CA TYR A 27 -13.70 -4.91 5.30
C TYR A 27 -13.31 -5.75 4.08
N VAL A 28 -12.01 -5.92 3.88
CA VAL A 28 -11.44 -6.69 2.78
C VAL A 28 -11.85 -8.17 2.89
N ALA A 29 -11.86 -8.76 4.08
CA ALA A 29 -12.30 -10.14 4.28
C ALA A 29 -13.81 -10.32 4.04
N SER A 30 -14.63 -9.32 4.38
CA SER A 30 -16.08 -9.31 4.10
C SER A 30 -16.41 -9.03 2.63
N SER A 31 -15.50 -8.39 1.91
CA SER A 31 -15.60 -8.17 0.48
C SER A 31 -15.25 -9.45 -0.29
N GLU A 32 -15.56 -9.51 -1.58
CA GLU A 32 -15.26 -10.66 -2.46
C GLU A 32 -13.75 -10.91 -2.70
N LEU A 33 -12.87 -10.49 -1.78
CA LEU A 33 -11.43 -10.74 -1.75
C LEU A 33 -11.04 -11.98 -0.90
N GLY A 34 -11.93 -12.50 -0.05
CA GLY A 34 -11.65 -13.36 1.13
C GLY A 34 -10.84 -14.68 0.97
N LEU A 35 -10.41 -15.09 -0.23
CA LEU A 35 -9.49 -16.23 -0.44
C LEU A 35 -8.22 -15.84 -1.20
N SER A 36 -8.25 -14.78 -2.01
CA SER A 36 -7.04 -14.26 -2.65
C SER A 36 -6.22 -13.43 -1.67
N PHE A 37 -6.85 -12.78 -0.69
CA PHE A 37 -6.21 -11.82 0.20
C PHE A 37 -5.01 -12.37 0.99
N THR A 38 -5.15 -13.55 1.60
CA THR A 38 -4.05 -14.19 2.35
C THR A 38 -2.88 -14.55 1.44
N ARG A 39 -3.18 -15.05 0.23
CA ARG A 39 -2.18 -15.37 -0.78
C ARG A 39 -1.44 -14.10 -1.25
N ILE A 40 -2.19 -13.05 -1.56
CA ILE A 40 -1.66 -11.73 -1.89
C ILE A 40 -0.72 -11.26 -0.78
N LYS A 41 -1.16 -11.27 0.49
CA LYS A 41 -0.34 -10.82 1.62
C LYS A 41 0.97 -11.61 1.70
N THR A 42 0.93 -12.90 1.42
CA THR A 42 2.13 -13.75 1.38
C THR A 42 3.09 -13.35 0.25
N GLU A 43 2.57 -13.15 -0.96
CA GLU A 43 3.38 -12.75 -2.14
C GLU A 43 3.96 -11.33 -2.01
N LEU A 44 3.19 -10.39 -1.43
CA LEU A 44 3.67 -9.04 -1.11
C LEU A 44 4.76 -9.07 -0.05
N ASN A 45 4.60 -9.85 1.03
CA ASN A 45 5.65 -10.01 2.05
C ASN A 45 6.93 -10.63 1.48
N TYR A 46 6.78 -11.62 0.59
CA TYR A 46 7.92 -12.24 -0.09
C TYR A 46 8.69 -11.21 -0.93
N THR A 47 7.98 -10.44 -1.76
CA THR A 47 8.57 -9.37 -2.57
C THR A 47 9.23 -8.32 -1.69
N LEU A 48 8.56 -7.89 -0.61
CA LEU A 48 9.11 -6.95 0.37
C LEU A 48 10.44 -7.46 0.97
N GLY A 49 10.50 -8.74 1.33
CA GLY A 49 11.72 -9.37 1.84
C GLY A 49 12.88 -9.35 0.84
N LEU A 50 12.59 -9.59 -0.44
CA LEU A 50 13.59 -9.51 -1.50
C LEU A 50 14.07 -8.07 -1.74
N LEU A 51 13.15 -7.10 -1.75
CA LEU A 51 13.49 -5.69 -1.88
C LEU A 51 14.37 -5.22 -0.72
N HIS A 52 14.00 -5.57 0.52
CA HIS A 52 14.79 -5.27 1.71
C HIS A 52 16.18 -5.91 1.65
N ALA A 53 16.28 -7.16 1.20
CA ALA A 53 17.56 -7.85 1.08
C ALA A 53 18.49 -7.21 0.04
N ALA A 54 17.94 -6.57 -0.99
CA ALA A 54 18.69 -5.87 -2.03
C ALA A 54 19.05 -4.42 -1.65
N GLN A 55 18.35 -3.82 -0.69
CA GLN A 55 18.61 -2.46 -0.23
C GLN A 55 19.99 -2.38 0.46
N GLY A 56 20.81 -1.42 0.04
CA GLY A 56 22.18 -1.26 0.58
C GLY A 56 23.21 -2.22 -0.01
N ARG A 57 22.87 -3.05 -1.01
CA ARG A 57 23.87 -3.74 -1.83
C ARG A 57 24.38 -2.78 -2.89
N ASP A 58 25.68 -2.49 -2.84
CA ASP A 58 26.44 -1.67 -3.80
C ASP A 58 26.46 -2.25 -5.24
N ALA A 59 25.74 -3.35 -5.47
CA ALA A 59 25.82 -4.21 -6.66
C ALA A 59 24.44 -4.57 -7.24
N VAL A 60 23.36 -3.80 -6.99
CA VAL A 60 22.21 -3.89 -7.90
C VAL A 60 22.64 -3.27 -9.23
N CYS A 61 23.24 -4.09 -10.09
CA CYS A 61 23.65 -3.68 -11.42
C CYS A 61 22.45 -3.06 -12.13
N TYR A 62 22.68 -1.93 -12.82
CA TYR A 62 21.63 -1.23 -13.54
C TYR A 62 20.96 -2.18 -14.54
N ASN A 63 19.75 -2.60 -14.20
CA ASN A 63 18.87 -3.43 -15.01
C ASN A 63 17.63 -2.59 -15.38
N PRO A 64 17.52 -2.13 -16.63
CA PRO A 64 16.41 -1.27 -17.05
C PRO A 64 15.04 -1.98 -16.96
N GLY A 65 14.97 -3.29 -17.21
CA GLY A 65 13.73 -4.05 -17.08
C GLY A 65 13.25 -4.19 -15.63
N LEU A 66 14.18 -4.37 -14.69
CA LEU A 66 13.84 -4.32 -13.26
C LEU A 66 13.41 -2.92 -12.84
N GLN A 67 14.04 -1.87 -13.37
CA GLN A 67 13.65 -0.50 -13.08
C GLN A 67 12.21 -0.21 -13.51
N GLU A 68 11.84 -0.60 -14.74
CA GLU A 68 10.47 -0.44 -15.24
C GLU A 68 9.45 -1.17 -14.37
N LEU A 69 9.72 -2.43 -14.00
CA LEU A 69 8.84 -3.19 -13.11
C LEU A 69 8.71 -2.55 -11.72
N LEU A 70 9.78 -1.97 -11.19
CA LEU A 70 9.74 -1.25 -9.91
C LEU A 70 8.93 0.04 -10.03
N GLU A 71 9.03 0.77 -11.14
CA GLU A 71 8.23 1.97 -11.39
C GLU A 71 6.73 1.65 -11.50
N ASP A 72 6.37 0.58 -12.21
CA ASP A 72 4.99 0.09 -12.28
C ASP A 72 4.48 -0.38 -10.91
N LEU A 73 5.31 -1.12 -10.18
CA LEU A 73 4.99 -1.58 -8.83
C LEU A 73 4.76 -0.39 -7.89
N ASN A 74 5.62 0.62 -7.96
CA ASN A 74 5.48 1.84 -7.18
C ASN A 74 4.15 2.54 -7.47
N LYS A 75 3.84 2.76 -8.76
CA LYS A 75 2.60 3.40 -9.17
C LYS A 75 1.37 2.67 -8.64
N LYS A 76 1.35 1.34 -8.75
CA LYS A 76 0.22 0.53 -8.28
C LYS A 76 0.12 0.47 -6.77
N ALA A 77 1.25 0.41 -6.07
CA ALA A 77 1.28 0.46 -4.61
C ALA A 77 0.83 1.82 -4.06
N ASP A 78 1.19 2.92 -4.72
CA ASP A 78 0.73 4.28 -4.41
C ASP A 78 -0.79 4.42 -4.61
N GLU A 79 -1.30 4.01 -5.78
CA GLU A 79 -2.75 3.99 -6.06
C GLU A 79 -3.54 3.13 -5.05
N ALA A 80 -2.95 2.01 -4.61
CA ALA A 80 -3.54 1.13 -3.61
C ALA A 80 -3.50 1.74 -2.20
N GLU A 81 -2.39 2.38 -1.83
CA GLU A 81 -2.26 3.10 -0.56
C GLU A 81 -3.34 4.19 -0.46
N ASP A 82 -3.51 4.99 -1.52
CA ASP A 82 -4.53 6.02 -1.63
C ASP A 82 -5.95 5.47 -1.47
N ALA A 83 -6.26 4.35 -2.14
CA ALA A 83 -7.58 3.72 -2.03
C ALA A 83 -7.86 3.18 -0.61
N LEU A 84 -6.82 2.71 0.08
CA LEU A 84 -6.93 2.25 1.47
C LEU A 84 -7.07 3.42 2.45
N ASP A 85 -6.39 4.54 2.19
CA ASP A 85 -6.56 5.78 2.95
C ASP A 85 -7.95 6.39 2.75
N GLU A 86 -8.47 6.37 1.53
CA GLU A 86 -9.84 6.77 1.24
C GLU A 86 -10.85 5.88 1.98
N LEU A 87 -10.67 4.56 1.96
CA LEU A 87 -11.50 3.65 2.76
C LEU A 87 -11.43 4.00 4.25
N HIS A 88 -10.24 4.17 4.80
CA HIS A 88 -10.06 4.48 6.21
C HIS A 88 -10.70 5.82 6.59
N PHE A 89 -10.62 6.83 5.72
CA PHE A 89 -11.33 8.10 5.89
C PHE A 89 -12.84 7.88 6.05
N PHE A 90 -13.47 7.07 5.19
CA PHE A 90 -14.90 6.79 5.29
C PHE A 90 -15.27 5.96 6.52
N MET A 91 -14.39 5.08 6.98
CA MET A 91 -14.61 4.33 8.23
C MET A 91 -14.61 5.26 9.46
N ILE A 92 -13.72 6.26 9.48
CA ILE A 92 -13.71 7.29 10.51
C ILE A 92 -14.98 8.15 10.42
N GLN A 93 -15.38 8.52 9.20
CA GLN A 93 -16.61 9.29 9.00
C GLN A 93 -17.86 8.53 9.50
N ASP A 94 -17.94 7.23 9.22
CA ASP A 94 -18.99 6.35 9.73
C ASP A 94 -19.08 6.39 11.27
N GLU A 95 -17.94 6.33 11.95
CA GLU A 95 -17.89 6.35 13.41
C GLU A 95 -18.38 7.69 13.99
N LEU A 96 -18.05 8.81 13.33
CA LEU A 96 -18.45 10.15 13.76
C LEU A 96 -19.94 10.42 13.49
N ASP A 97 -20.46 9.99 12.34
CA ASP A 97 -21.83 10.22 11.90
C ASP A 97 -22.82 9.16 12.42
N GLY A 98 -22.31 8.06 13.00
CA GLY A 98 -23.11 6.91 13.44
C GLY A 98 -23.68 6.09 12.29
N THR A 99 -23.11 6.23 11.09
CA THR A 99 -23.43 5.43 9.89
C THR A 99 -22.58 4.16 9.85
N ARG A 100 -22.87 3.27 8.89
CA ARG A 100 -22.16 1.98 8.74
C ARG A 100 -21.92 1.63 7.27
N ASP A 101 -21.75 2.64 6.43
CA ASP A 101 -21.64 2.47 4.98
C ASP A 101 -20.29 1.87 4.58
N ALA A 102 -19.21 2.24 5.27
CA ALA A 102 -17.84 1.75 5.13
C ALA A 102 -17.44 0.69 6.17
N THR A 103 -18.23 0.51 7.22
CA THR A 103 -17.95 -0.50 8.25
C THR A 103 -18.33 -1.91 7.78
N PRO A 104 -17.44 -2.92 7.87
CA PRO A 104 -17.81 -4.30 7.57
C PRO A 104 -18.98 -4.76 8.45
N GLY A 105 -19.94 -5.45 7.83
CA GLY A 105 -21.16 -5.98 8.46
C GLY A 105 -20.91 -7.14 9.45
N LEU A 106 -19.86 -7.05 10.26
CA LEU A 106 -19.59 -7.97 11.35
C LEU A 106 -20.63 -7.69 12.44
N GLY A 107 -21.63 -8.57 12.52
CA GLY A 107 -22.75 -8.46 13.45
C GLY A 107 -22.27 -8.11 14.86
N GLY A 108 -22.64 -6.93 15.34
CA GLY A 108 -22.68 -6.51 16.75
C GLY A 108 -21.42 -6.62 17.64
N GLY A 109 -20.31 -7.18 17.17
CA GLY A 109 -19.26 -7.69 18.07
C GLY A 109 -18.03 -6.81 18.28
N LEU A 110 -17.74 -5.87 17.38
CA LEU A 110 -16.54 -5.02 17.47
C LEU A 110 -16.84 -3.56 17.85
N SER A 111 -18.05 -3.30 18.36
CA SER A 111 -18.36 -2.02 19.03
C SER A 111 -17.91 -2.09 20.49
N GLY A 112 -16.61 -1.92 20.73
CA GLY A 112 -16.02 -1.72 22.04
C GLY A 112 -14.67 -1.03 21.85
N HIS A 113 -14.41 0.19 22.30
CA HIS A 113 -14.96 0.89 23.45
C HIS A 113 -14.98 2.40 23.22
N GLY A 114 -16.19 2.95 23.14
CA GLY A 114 -16.44 4.39 23.19
C GLY A 114 -17.76 4.71 23.88
N ARG A 115 -18.21 3.86 24.82
CA ARG A 115 -19.33 4.20 25.69
C ARG A 115 -18.79 4.89 26.92
N HIS A 116 -18.88 6.21 26.95
CA HIS A 116 -19.21 6.87 28.20
C HIS A 116 -20.62 7.45 28.09
N ALA A 117 -21.52 6.85 28.84
CA ALA A 117 -22.83 7.41 29.11
C ALA A 117 -22.65 8.60 30.07
N VAL A 118 -23.20 9.76 29.72
CA VAL A 118 -23.71 10.70 30.71
C VAL A 118 -25.15 11.02 30.34
N ARG A 119 -26.03 10.74 31.29
CA ARG A 119 -27.48 10.93 31.23
C ARG A 119 -27.83 12.43 31.24
N HIS A 120 -28.88 12.74 30.48
CA HIS A 120 -29.91 13.76 30.72
C HIS A 120 -29.54 15.03 31.51
N THR A 121 -29.45 16.16 30.80
CA THR A 121 -30.10 17.42 31.23
C THR A 121 -30.67 18.15 30.01
N VAL A 122 -31.86 18.69 30.20
CA VAL A 122 -32.68 19.50 29.30
C VAL A 122 -31.90 20.64 28.63
N GLY A 123 -32.22 20.89 27.35
CA GLY A 123 -32.08 22.21 26.73
C GLY A 123 -30.81 22.44 25.92
N ASN A 124 -30.81 22.01 24.65
CA ASN A 124 -30.81 22.91 23.49
C ASN A 124 -30.78 22.03 22.23
N CYS A 125 -31.93 21.81 21.60
CA CYS A 125 -32.01 21.17 20.28
C CYS A 125 -31.27 22.04 19.26
N LEU A 126 -30.05 21.66 18.90
CA LEU A 126 -29.47 22.07 17.62
C LEU A 126 -30.07 21.15 16.54
N PRO A 127 -30.56 21.69 15.41
CA PRO A 127 -31.44 20.95 14.53
C PRO A 127 -30.66 19.91 13.70
N CYS A 128 -31.01 18.65 13.91
CA CYS A 128 -31.38 17.65 12.91
C CYS A 128 -30.90 17.91 11.46
N PHE A 129 -30.04 17.03 10.94
CA PHE A 129 -30.02 16.77 9.49
C PHE A 129 -30.81 15.50 9.21
N SER A 130 -31.95 15.71 8.56
CA SER A 130 -32.93 14.72 8.17
C SER A 130 -32.34 13.61 7.30
N CYS A 131 -32.57 12.36 7.71
CA CYS A 131 -32.71 11.26 6.76
C CYS A 131 -33.92 11.57 5.87
N SER A 132 -33.70 12.12 4.67
CA SER A 132 -34.77 12.24 3.70
C SER A 132 -34.98 10.87 3.04
N ARG A 133 -36.02 10.16 3.50
CA ARG A 133 -36.79 9.27 2.63
C ARG A 133 -37.23 10.08 1.41
N THR A 134 -37.17 9.46 0.25
CA THR A 134 -37.75 9.94 -1.00
C THR A 134 -39.19 10.42 -0.77
N GLN A 135 -39.40 11.73 -0.88
CA GLN A 135 -40.64 12.31 -1.40
C GLN A 135 -40.35 13.70 -1.95
N ASP A 136 -40.83 13.92 -3.17
CA ASP A 136 -40.69 15.12 -3.97
C ASP A 136 -41.05 16.41 -3.20
N ASN A 137 -40.23 17.45 -3.36
CA ASN A 137 -40.63 18.71 -4.00
C ASN A 137 -39.58 19.80 -3.77
N ALA A 138 -39.36 20.56 -4.84
CA ALA A 138 -38.37 21.63 -4.99
C ALA A 138 -38.49 22.75 -3.93
N TYR A 139 -37.36 23.19 -3.39
CA TYR A 139 -37.11 24.60 -3.08
C TYR A 139 -35.61 24.88 -2.91
N ASN A 140 -35.17 25.94 -3.58
CA ASN A 140 -33.80 26.45 -3.60
C ASN A 140 -33.41 27.08 -2.26
N LYS A 141 -32.25 26.75 -1.69
CA LYS A 141 -31.60 27.61 -0.69
C LYS A 141 -30.08 27.45 -0.63
N THR A 142 -29.41 28.42 -1.25
CA THR A 142 -28.10 29.03 -0.97
C THR A 142 -26.93 28.14 -0.52
N ASN A 143 -26.00 28.00 -1.46
CA ASN A 143 -24.60 27.64 -1.30
C ASN A 143 -23.92 28.40 -0.15
N ILE A 144 -23.78 27.75 1.01
CA ILE A 144 -22.75 28.07 2.00
C ILE A 144 -22.05 26.76 2.36
N GLY A 145 -20.92 26.51 1.70
CA GLY A 145 -19.78 25.79 2.26
C GLY A 145 -19.97 24.37 2.81
N ARG A 146 -20.95 23.59 2.34
CA ARG A 146 -20.86 22.13 2.49
C ARG A 146 -19.78 21.66 1.53
N VAL A 147 -18.62 21.28 2.06
CA VAL A 147 -17.80 20.24 1.43
C VAL A 147 -18.80 19.13 1.08
N GLY A 148 -19.01 18.91 -0.22
CA GLY A 148 -20.06 18.01 -0.69
C GLY A 148 -19.93 16.68 0.04
N ALA A 149 -21.03 16.17 0.58
CA ALA A 149 -21.04 14.86 1.23
C ALA A 149 -20.47 13.85 0.21
N LEU A 150 -19.25 13.39 0.45
CA LEU A 150 -18.62 12.39 -0.40
C LEU A 150 -19.45 11.12 -0.22
N GLN A 151 -20.04 10.63 -1.31
CA GLN A 151 -20.80 9.39 -1.27
C GLN A 151 -19.82 8.21 -1.27
N PHE A 152 -20.01 7.29 -0.33
CA PHE A 152 -19.23 6.06 -0.28
C PHE A 152 -19.94 4.96 -1.07
N ASP A 153 -19.40 4.61 -2.25
CA ASP A 153 -19.81 3.41 -2.97
C ASP A 153 -18.94 2.23 -2.54
N ARG A 154 -19.48 1.44 -1.59
CA ARG A 154 -18.82 0.25 -1.05
C ARG A 154 -18.39 -0.74 -2.14
N ILE A 155 -19.22 -0.93 -3.16
CA ILE A 155 -18.97 -1.92 -4.22
C ILE A 155 -17.87 -1.41 -5.14
N ALA A 156 -17.93 -0.14 -5.54
CA ALA A 156 -16.89 0.48 -6.35
C ALA A 156 -15.54 0.48 -5.62
N MET A 157 -15.53 0.82 -4.32
CA MET A 157 -14.32 0.80 -3.49
C MET A 157 -13.74 -0.60 -3.36
N ALA A 158 -14.59 -1.61 -3.10
CA ALA A 158 -14.14 -3.00 -3.03
C ALA A 158 -13.55 -3.47 -4.37
N LYS A 159 -14.18 -3.15 -5.50
CA LYS A 159 -13.67 -3.48 -6.85
C LYS A 159 -12.34 -2.79 -7.15
N ARG A 160 -12.21 -1.51 -6.79
CA ARG A 160 -10.98 -0.73 -6.98
C ARG A 160 -9.83 -1.33 -6.18
N ILE A 161 -10.03 -1.57 -4.87
CA ILE A 161 -9.02 -2.21 -4.02
C ILE A 161 -8.68 -3.61 -4.56
N LYS A 162 -9.67 -4.41 -4.97
CA LYS A 162 -9.43 -5.73 -5.58
C LYS A 162 -8.50 -5.66 -6.78
N SER A 163 -8.80 -4.73 -7.70
CA SER A 163 -8.04 -4.56 -8.93
C SER A 163 -6.61 -4.13 -8.64
N LEU A 164 -6.42 -3.10 -7.81
CA LEU A 164 -5.09 -2.55 -7.51
C LEU A 164 -4.20 -3.56 -6.79
N ILE A 165 -4.75 -4.27 -5.82
CA ILE A 165 -4.02 -5.32 -5.12
C ILE A 165 -3.70 -6.50 -6.06
N GLY A 166 -4.60 -6.82 -7.00
CA GLY A 166 -4.34 -7.78 -8.06
C GLY A 166 -3.19 -7.35 -8.98
N ASP A 167 -3.17 -6.09 -9.41
CA ASP A 167 -2.09 -5.53 -10.24
C ASP A 167 -0.73 -5.62 -9.53
N ILE A 168 -0.65 -5.22 -8.25
CA ILE A 168 0.55 -5.37 -7.41
C ILE A 168 0.99 -6.84 -7.35
N GLN A 169 0.04 -7.75 -7.13
CA GLN A 169 0.31 -9.18 -7.07
C GLN A 169 0.95 -9.69 -8.38
N THR A 170 0.44 -9.28 -9.54
CA THR A 170 0.99 -9.71 -10.84
C THR A 170 2.43 -9.24 -11.07
N LEU A 171 2.84 -8.12 -10.46
CA LEU A 171 4.19 -7.58 -10.56
C LEU A 171 5.19 -8.25 -9.60
N CYS A 172 4.71 -8.94 -8.54
CA CYS A 172 5.56 -9.56 -7.53
C CYS A 172 6.51 -10.63 -8.12
N ALA A 173 6.01 -11.52 -8.99
CA ALA A 173 6.83 -12.60 -9.55
C ALA A 173 7.92 -12.09 -10.52
N PRO A 174 7.63 -11.20 -11.49
CA PRO A 174 8.66 -10.59 -12.34
C PRO A 174 9.75 -9.86 -11.54
N VAL A 175 9.38 -9.03 -10.56
CA VAL A 175 10.34 -8.31 -9.71
C VAL A 175 11.23 -9.28 -8.95
N SER A 176 10.62 -10.29 -8.33
CA SER A 176 11.35 -11.33 -7.57
C SER A 176 12.37 -12.06 -8.44
N ASN A 177 11.97 -12.48 -9.66
CA ASN A 177 12.83 -13.26 -10.56
C ASN A 177 14.05 -12.48 -11.06
N LEU A 178 13.87 -11.20 -11.38
CA LEU A 178 14.97 -10.34 -11.82
C LEU A 178 15.91 -9.94 -10.67
N GLN A 179 15.41 -9.93 -9.44
CA GLN A 179 16.21 -9.60 -8.26
C GLN A 179 17.05 -10.78 -7.75
N ILE A 180 16.56 -12.02 -7.93
CA ILE A 180 17.27 -13.25 -7.56
C ILE A 180 18.39 -13.59 -8.56
N ASN A 181 18.31 -13.12 -9.81
CA ASN A 181 19.30 -13.37 -10.86
C ASN A 181 20.08 -12.11 -11.28
N PRO A 182 20.98 -11.57 -10.43
CA PRO A 182 21.92 -10.52 -10.87
C PRO A 182 22.97 -11.05 -11.87
N SER A 183 23.02 -12.36 -12.10
CA SER A 183 24.04 -13.05 -12.91
C SER A 183 23.66 -13.13 -14.39
N SER A 184 23.82 -12.04 -15.14
CA SER A 184 24.08 -12.13 -16.59
C SER A 184 24.92 -10.99 -17.16
N TYR A 185 25.43 -10.08 -16.33
CA TYR A 185 26.46 -9.14 -16.77
C TYR A 185 27.85 -9.72 -16.46
N PRO A 186 28.77 -9.75 -17.43
CA PRO A 186 30.11 -10.26 -17.19
C PRO A 186 30.70 -9.41 -16.08
N THR A 187 30.91 -10.02 -14.92
CA THR A 187 31.82 -9.48 -13.91
C THR A 187 33.11 -9.21 -14.66
N ALA A 188 33.48 -7.94 -14.81
CA ALA A 188 34.78 -7.58 -15.35
C ALA A 188 35.79 -8.38 -14.56
N ALA A 189 36.38 -9.39 -15.21
CA ALA A 189 37.38 -10.23 -14.62
C ALA A 189 38.40 -9.29 -14.01
N LYS A 190 38.55 -9.37 -12.69
CA LYS A 190 39.54 -8.62 -11.92
C LYS A 190 40.85 -8.76 -12.69
N ALA A 191 41.26 -7.70 -13.40
CA ALA A 191 42.42 -7.75 -14.26
C ALA A 191 43.58 -8.19 -13.39
N ALA A 192 44.10 -9.39 -13.65
CA ALA A 192 45.26 -9.90 -12.96
C ALA A 192 46.34 -8.83 -13.10
N SER A 193 46.78 -8.27 -11.98
CA SER A 193 47.88 -7.31 -11.98
C SER A 193 49.05 -7.95 -12.72
N PRO A 194 49.64 -7.29 -13.74
CA PRO A 194 50.81 -7.84 -14.38
C PRO A 194 51.90 -7.95 -13.32
N LYS A 195 52.30 -9.19 -13.01
CA LYS A 195 53.42 -9.48 -12.12
C LYS A 195 54.65 -8.80 -12.71
N ARG A 196 55.14 -7.75 -12.04
CA ARG A 196 56.40 -7.07 -12.43
C ARG A 196 57.52 -8.12 -12.45
N PRO A 197 58.35 -8.19 -13.50
CA PRO A 197 59.53 -9.03 -13.48
C PRO A 197 60.48 -8.54 -12.37
N ASN A 198 61.08 -9.49 -11.64
CA ASN A 198 62.13 -9.20 -10.66
C ASN A 198 63.34 -8.64 -11.41
N THR A 199 63.59 -7.34 -11.29
CA THR A 199 64.88 -6.75 -11.66
C THR A 199 65.89 -7.11 -10.57
N SER A 200 66.66 -8.17 -10.81
CA SER A 200 67.85 -8.47 -10.02
C SER A 200 68.98 -7.58 -10.53
N SER A 201 69.39 -6.59 -9.75
CA SER A 201 70.61 -5.82 -10.02
C SER A 201 71.79 -6.58 -9.41
N THR A 202 72.60 -7.21 -10.25
CA THR A 202 73.93 -7.70 -9.87
C THR A 202 74.85 -6.49 -9.74
N ILE A 203 75.27 -6.17 -8.51
CA ILE A 203 76.43 -5.33 -8.26
C ILE A 203 77.65 -6.24 -8.34
N THR A 204 78.49 -6.04 -9.35
CA THR A 204 79.83 -6.62 -9.37
C THR A 204 80.75 -5.67 -8.60
N GLN A 205 81.41 -6.19 -7.58
CA GLN A 205 82.45 -5.49 -6.85
C GLN A 205 83.72 -6.35 -6.94
N ASP A 206 84.61 -5.98 -7.86
CA ASP A 206 86.08 -6.03 -7.75
C ASP A 206 86.67 -5.19 -8.90
#